data_AF-A0A954PQS4-F1
#
_entry.id   AF-A0A954PQS4-F1
#
_cell.length_a   1.000
_cell.length_b   1.000
_cell.length_c   1.000
_cell.angle_alpha   90.00
_cell.angle_beta   90.00
_cell.angle_gamma   90.00
#
_symmetry.space_group_name_H-M   'P 1'
#
loop_
_entity.id
_entity.type
_entity.pdbx_description
1 polymer ?
#
loop_
_entity_poly.entity_id
_entity_poly.type
_entity_poly.pdbx_seq_one_letter_code
_entity_poly.pdbx_strand_id
1 'polypeptide(L)'
;NIEHPSYGSVVAHELMAGRHDLQIPPFISVGGASEGPGFLGMAWAPFSVSSDGRIRNLEMTLDDTRLLQRMKTLELIEAGFIGQQRGPAAEDHQKILKKTFDLMSSQQMEAFKVDQESESAKQRYGDTAFGRGCLMARRLVEVGVPFIEVDLGGWDNHNGIHNTLSTGLLPTLDQAMSALVEDLEQRQRLKDTVIIWMGEFGRTPIINANAGRDHWARCWSVVVGGGDLKGGLAVGSTDSEGRQVTSEPYSAEDL
;
A
#
# COMPACT_ATOMS: atom_id res chain seq x y z
N ASN A 1 6.33 14.05 22.12
CA ASN A 1 6.75 13.68 20.76
C ASN A 1 5.51 13.65 19.90
N ILE A 2 5.49 14.42 18.81
CA ILE A 2 4.43 14.38 17.80
C ILE A 2 4.79 13.24 16.86
N GLU A 3 3.84 12.34 16.60
CA GLU A 3 3.99 11.28 15.61
C GLU A 3 3.51 11.82 14.26
N HIS A 4 4.39 11.80 13.26
CA HIS A 4 4.10 12.30 11.92
C HIS A 4 3.41 11.23 11.06
N PRO A 5 2.49 11.63 10.16
CA PRO A 5 1.85 10.70 9.23
C PRO A 5 2.82 10.15 8.20
N SER A 6 2.57 8.94 7.71
CA SER A 6 3.22 8.37 6.53
C SER A 6 2.79 9.07 5.23
N TYR A 7 3.53 8.86 4.13
CA TYR A 7 3.14 9.35 2.79
C TYR A 7 1.73 8.91 2.43
N GLY A 8 1.40 7.63 2.65
CA GLY A 8 0.09 7.09 2.32
C GLY A 8 -1.03 7.79 3.08
N SER A 9 -0.83 8.11 4.36
CA SER A 9 -1.80 8.86 5.15
C SER A 9 -1.96 10.31 4.69
N VAL A 10 -0.88 10.99 4.31
CA VAL A 10 -0.93 12.36 3.76
C VAL A 10 -1.62 12.37 2.40
N VAL A 11 -1.20 11.50 1.47
CA VAL A 11 -1.79 11.41 0.12
C VAL A 11 -3.27 11.04 0.19
N ALA A 12 -3.64 10.09 1.06
CA ALA A 12 -5.03 9.76 1.29
C ALA A 12 -5.83 10.95 1.82
N HIS A 13 -5.31 11.69 2.81
CA HIS A 13 -5.96 12.88 3.36
C HIS A 13 -6.21 13.94 2.28
N GLU A 14 -5.19 14.26 1.47
CA GLU A 14 -5.25 15.32 0.46
C GLU A 14 -6.15 14.95 -0.73
N LEU A 15 -6.10 13.69 -1.18
CA LEU A 15 -6.79 13.28 -2.42
C LEU A 15 -8.23 12.80 -2.18
N MET A 16 -8.61 12.41 -0.97
CA MET A 16 -9.94 11.85 -0.71
C MET A 16 -11.08 12.85 -0.93
N ALA A 17 -10.81 14.16 -0.80
CA ALA A 17 -11.79 15.20 -1.11
C ALA A 17 -12.30 15.13 -2.57
N GLY A 18 -11.50 14.59 -3.50
CA GLY A 18 -11.86 14.40 -4.90
C GLY A 18 -12.39 13.02 -5.27
N ARG A 19 -12.56 12.10 -4.31
CA ARG A 19 -12.87 10.66 -4.55
C ARG A 19 -14.20 10.23 -3.94
N HIS A 20 -15.27 10.98 -4.17
CA HIS A 20 -16.58 10.74 -3.54
C HIS A 20 -17.20 9.37 -3.86
N ASP A 21 -16.78 8.73 -4.94
CA ASP A 21 -17.20 7.40 -5.39
C ASP A 21 -16.41 6.26 -4.76
N LEU A 22 -15.29 6.55 -4.09
CA LEU A 22 -14.47 5.54 -3.42
C LEU A 22 -15.12 5.14 -2.09
N GLN A 23 -15.51 3.86 -2.00
CA GLN A 23 -16.16 3.24 -0.84
C GLN A 23 -15.17 2.40 -0.01
N ILE A 24 -14.04 2.02 -0.61
CA ILE A 24 -12.93 1.33 0.07
C ILE A 24 -11.93 2.33 0.67
N PRO A 25 -11.10 1.93 1.66
CA PRO A 25 -10.16 2.86 2.28
C PRO A 25 -9.17 3.44 1.27
N PRO A 26 -8.82 4.73 1.39
CA PRO A 26 -7.97 5.42 0.42
C PRO A 26 -6.48 5.07 0.53
N PHE A 27 -6.07 4.44 1.63
CA PHE A 27 -4.72 3.95 1.85
C PHE A 27 -4.77 2.46 2.15
N ILE A 28 -4.23 1.65 1.24
CA ILE A 28 -4.14 0.19 1.37
C ILE A 28 -2.67 -0.22 1.50
N SER A 29 -2.34 -1.05 2.49
CA SER A 29 -1.01 -1.68 2.60
C SER A 29 -1.16 -3.19 2.41
N VAL A 30 -0.40 -3.75 1.47
CA VAL A 30 -0.52 -5.15 1.03
C VAL A 30 0.72 -5.93 1.42
N GLY A 31 0.53 -7.02 2.16
CA GLY A 31 1.58 -8.00 2.46
C GLY A 31 2.50 -7.64 3.64
N GLY A 32 2.48 -6.39 4.12
CA GLY A 32 3.37 -5.92 5.19
C GLY A 32 2.69 -4.99 6.19
N ALA A 33 3.48 -4.55 7.17
CA ALA A 33 3.11 -3.45 8.05
C ALA A 33 3.43 -2.12 7.35
N SER A 34 2.66 -1.09 7.67
CA SER A 34 2.83 0.27 7.18
C SER A 34 2.99 1.21 8.35
N GLU A 35 3.64 2.35 8.09
CA GLU A 35 3.67 3.47 9.02
C GLU A 35 2.27 4.08 9.21
N GLY A 36 2.02 4.54 10.43
CA GLY A 36 0.70 4.97 10.90
C GLY A 36 0.28 6.36 10.40
N PRO A 37 -0.95 6.77 10.77
CA PRO A 37 -1.50 8.07 10.37
C PRO A 37 -0.96 9.27 11.17
N GLY A 38 -0.13 9.03 12.19
CA GLY A 38 0.31 10.08 13.10
C GLY A 38 -0.84 10.97 13.60
N PHE A 39 -0.61 12.28 13.58
CA PHE A 39 -1.61 13.27 14.00
C PHE A 39 -2.83 13.43 13.06
N LEU A 40 -2.84 12.84 11.85
CA LEU A 40 -4.02 12.88 10.97
C LEU A 40 -5.16 11.99 11.48
N GLY A 41 -4.83 11.00 12.32
CA GLY A 41 -5.80 10.14 12.99
C GLY A 41 -6.26 8.93 12.16
N MET A 42 -6.96 8.01 12.85
CA MET A 42 -7.26 6.67 12.34
C MET A 42 -8.09 6.61 11.04
N ALA A 43 -8.74 7.71 10.65
CA ALA A 43 -9.45 7.80 9.37
C ALA A 43 -8.52 7.64 8.16
N TRP A 44 -7.22 7.92 8.34
CA TRP A 44 -6.18 7.89 7.30
C TRP A 44 -5.12 6.80 7.57
N ALA A 45 -5.40 5.89 8.51
CA ALA A 45 -4.52 4.77 8.79
C ALA A 45 -4.47 3.82 7.59
N PRO A 46 -3.33 3.13 7.38
CA PRO A 46 -3.25 2.07 6.38
C PRO A 46 -4.26 0.97 6.67
N PHE A 47 -5.00 0.57 5.64
CA PHE A 47 -5.83 -0.62 5.70
C PHE A 47 -5.03 -1.84 5.22
N SER A 48 -4.61 -2.67 6.17
CA SER A 48 -3.75 -3.83 5.89
C SER A 48 -4.53 -5.00 5.27
N VAL A 49 -4.02 -5.52 4.17
CA VAL A 49 -4.56 -6.67 3.44
C VAL A 49 -3.42 -7.67 3.19
N SER A 50 -3.67 -8.96 3.31
CA SER A 50 -2.67 -9.95 2.90
C SER A 50 -2.61 -10.06 1.38
N SER A 51 -1.47 -10.51 0.85
CA SER A 51 -1.26 -10.61 -0.59
C SER A 51 -2.23 -11.56 -1.32
N ASP A 52 -2.94 -12.45 -0.62
CA ASP A 52 -3.99 -13.31 -1.17
C ASP A 52 -5.40 -12.66 -1.12
N GLY A 53 -5.49 -11.38 -0.75
CA GLY A 53 -6.75 -10.64 -0.72
C GLY A 53 -7.56 -10.81 0.55
N ARG A 54 -7.05 -11.55 1.55
CA ARG A 54 -7.75 -11.69 2.83
C ARG A 54 -7.59 -10.43 3.66
N ILE A 55 -8.72 -9.95 4.16
CA ILE A 55 -8.76 -8.87 5.12
C ILE A 55 -9.00 -9.47 6.50
N ARG A 56 -8.13 -9.13 7.45
CA ARG A 56 -8.22 -9.65 8.81
C ARG A 56 -9.58 -9.28 9.43
N ASN A 57 -10.23 -10.25 10.06
CA ASN A 57 -11.53 -10.10 10.74
C ASN A 57 -12.72 -9.74 9.82
N LEU A 58 -12.63 -10.01 8.51
CA LEU A 58 -13.70 -9.68 7.55
C LEU A 58 -14.62 -10.87 7.19
N GLU A 59 -14.49 -12.01 7.85
CA GLU A 59 -15.33 -13.19 7.58
C GLU A 59 -16.77 -12.96 8.06
N MET A 60 -17.65 -12.56 7.13
CA MET A 60 -19.10 -12.57 7.34
C MET A 60 -19.64 -13.96 7.06
N THR A 61 -19.85 -14.75 8.11
CA THR A 61 -20.48 -16.08 8.02
C THR A 61 -22.02 -16.04 8.07
N LEU A 62 -22.60 -14.84 8.05
CA LEU A 62 -24.04 -14.62 8.14
C LEU A 62 -24.66 -14.52 6.74
N ASP A 63 -25.84 -15.10 6.57
CA ASP A 63 -26.70 -14.86 5.42
C ASP A 63 -27.03 -13.37 5.26
N ASP A 64 -27.05 -12.87 4.02
CA ASP A 64 -27.27 -11.45 3.70
C ASP A 64 -28.59 -10.93 4.27
N THR A 65 -29.66 -11.74 4.20
CA THR A 65 -30.97 -11.36 4.76
C THR A 65 -30.87 -11.19 6.27
N ARG A 66 -30.15 -12.09 6.94
CA ARG A 66 -29.93 -12.04 8.39
C ARG A 66 -29.07 -10.84 8.78
N LEU A 67 -28.05 -10.50 8.00
CA LEU A 67 -27.21 -9.34 8.21
C LEU A 67 -28.03 -8.04 8.09
N LEU A 68 -28.80 -7.89 7.02
CA LEU A 68 -29.66 -6.71 6.81
C LEU A 68 -30.69 -6.53 7.93
N GLN A 69 -31.31 -7.62 8.39
CA GLN A 69 -32.24 -7.57 9.53
C GLN A 69 -31.56 -7.08 10.82
N ARG A 70 -30.32 -7.53 11.08
CA ARG A 70 -29.54 -7.10 12.26
C ARG A 70 -29.17 -5.63 12.17
N MET A 71 -28.68 -5.17 11.02
CA MET A 71 -28.34 -3.77 10.79
C MET A 71 -29.55 -2.86 10.99
N LYS A 72 -30.71 -3.22 10.44
CA LYS A 72 -31.96 -2.46 10.64
C LYS A 72 -32.41 -2.43 12.10
N THR A 73 -32.26 -3.54 12.82
CA THR A 73 -32.60 -3.60 14.25
C THR A 73 -31.68 -2.70 15.07
N LEU A 74 -30.39 -2.71 14.75
CA LEU A 74 -29.38 -1.89 15.42
C LEU A 74 -29.62 -0.40 15.17
N GLU A 75 -29.93 -0.01 13.93
CA GLU A 75 -30.25 1.38 13.57
C GLU A 75 -31.43 1.94 14.40
N LEU A 76 -32.47 1.13 14.64
CA LEU A 76 -33.60 1.52 15.49
C LEU A 76 -33.19 1.74 16.96
N ILE A 77 -32.31 0.90 17.48
CA ILE A 77 -31.79 1.03 18.85
C ILE A 77 -30.92 2.30 18.97
N GLU A 78 -30.00 2.49 18.03
CA GLU A 78 -29.09 3.65 18.00
C GLU A 78 -29.85 4.97 17.85
N ALA A 79 -30.86 5.03 16.98
CA ALA A 79 -31.72 6.20 16.84
C ALA A 79 -32.38 6.59 18.18
N GLY A 80 -32.78 5.60 18.98
CA GLY A 80 -33.30 5.82 20.33
C GLY A 80 -32.28 6.42 21.30
N PHE A 81 -31.00 6.05 21.20
CA PHE A 81 -29.91 6.62 22.01
C PHE A 81 -29.52 8.03 21.55
N ILE A 82 -29.45 8.25 20.23
CA ILE A 82 -29.16 9.55 19.63
C ILE A 82 -30.25 10.56 20.03
N GLY A 83 -31.52 10.16 19.97
CA GLY A 83 -32.65 11.01 20.40
C GLY A 83 -32.63 11.40 21.88
N GLN A 84 -31.90 10.67 22.73
CA GLN A 84 -31.72 11.01 24.15
C GLN A 84 -30.61 12.05 24.40
N GLN A 85 -29.86 12.47 23.36
CA GLN A 85 -28.82 13.50 23.43
C GLN A 85 -27.76 13.27 24.53
N ARG A 86 -27.37 12.00 24.76
CA ARG A 86 -26.38 11.60 25.79
C ARG A 86 -24.91 11.83 25.40
N GLY A 87 -24.66 12.63 24.37
CA GLY A 87 -23.33 12.86 23.79
C GLY A 87 -23.12 12.12 22.46
N PRO A 88 -21.92 12.29 21.85
CA PRO A 88 -21.67 11.91 20.45
C PRO A 88 -21.47 10.41 20.23
N ALA A 89 -21.21 9.63 21.30
CA ALA A 89 -20.79 8.23 21.19
C ALA A 89 -21.75 7.36 20.36
N ALA A 90 -23.07 7.55 20.49
CA ALA A 90 -24.06 6.79 19.72
C ALA A 90 -24.06 7.17 18.23
N GLU A 91 -23.90 8.45 17.91
CA GLU A 91 -23.78 8.91 16.52
C GLU A 91 -22.49 8.43 15.87
N ASP A 92 -21.38 8.48 16.59
CA ASP A 92 -20.09 8.05 16.10
C ASP A 92 -20.05 6.54 15.87
N HIS A 93 -20.64 5.77 16.79
CA HIS A 93 -20.80 4.32 16.63
C HIS A 93 -21.64 3.97 15.39
N GLN A 94 -22.78 4.64 15.19
CA GLN A 94 -23.62 4.45 14.01
C GLN A 94 -22.86 4.77 12.71
N LYS A 95 -22.11 5.88 12.68
CA LYS A 95 -21.29 6.27 11.51
C LYS A 95 -20.22 5.22 11.20
N ILE A 96 -19.52 4.71 12.21
CA ILE A 96 -18.48 3.69 12.05
C ILE A 96 -19.08 2.38 11.50
N LEU A 97 -20.22 1.95 12.05
CA LEU A 97 -20.87 0.72 11.60
C LEU A 97 -21.42 0.83 10.19
N LYS A 98 -22.08 1.95 9.86
CA LYS A 98 -22.56 2.21 8.51
C LYS A 98 -21.41 2.20 7.50
N LYS A 99 -20.31 2.91 7.80
CA LYS A 99 -19.13 2.93 6.94
C LYS A 99 -18.51 1.54 6.75
N THR A 100 -18.44 0.74 7.81
CA THR A 100 -17.98 -0.65 7.75
C THR A 100 -18.90 -1.52 6.88
N PHE A 101 -20.21 -1.37 7.03
CA PHE A 101 -21.18 -2.10 6.22
C PHE A 101 -21.12 -1.71 4.74
N ASP A 102 -21.06 -0.41 4.44
CA ASP A 102 -20.95 0.12 3.08
C ASP A 102 -19.65 -0.39 2.42
N LEU A 103 -18.54 -0.41 3.17
CA LEU A 103 -17.28 -1.01 2.75
C LEU A 103 -17.45 -2.49 2.37
N MET A 104 -17.98 -3.30 3.28
CA MET A 104 -18.08 -4.76 3.11
C MET A 104 -19.06 -5.17 2.02
N SER A 105 -20.06 -4.34 1.74
CA SER A 105 -21.06 -4.55 0.68
C SER A 105 -20.69 -3.89 -0.65
N SER A 106 -19.56 -3.15 -0.69
CA SER A 106 -19.12 -2.48 -1.91
C SER A 106 -18.65 -3.47 -2.97
N GLN A 107 -19.06 -3.23 -4.23
CA GLN A 107 -18.50 -3.94 -5.38
C GLN A 107 -16.99 -3.70 -5.54
N GLN A 108 -16.45 -2.60 -4.99
CA GLN A 108 -15.02 -2.30 -5.02
C GLN A 108 -14.19 -3.30 -4.22
N MET A 109 -14.80 -4.08 -3.32
CA MET A 109 -14.13 -5.17 -2.62
C MET A 109 -13.63 -6.28 -3.57
N GLU A 110 -14.16 -6.37 -4.80
CA GLU A 110 -13.63 -7.26 -5.83
C GLU A 110 -12.17 -6.92 -6.18
N ALA A 111 -11.69 -5.69 -5.96
CA ALA A 111 -10.31 -5.33 -6.22
C ALA A 111 -9.30 -6.14 -5.40
N PHE A 112 -9.68 -6.58 -4.20
CA PHE A 112 -8.84 -7.42 -3.34
C PHE A 112 -8.79 -8.89 -3.80
N LYS A 113 -9.75 -9.34 -4.63
CA LYS A 113 -9.89 -10.75 -5.03
C LYS A 113 -9.01 -11.11 -6.23
N VAL A 114 -7.71 -11.16 -6.02
CA VAL A 114 -6.71 -11.52 -7.04
C VAL A 114 -6.87 -12.93 -7.60
N ASP A 115 -7.46 -13.85 -6.85
CA ASP A 115 -7.68 -15.23 -7.28
C ASP A 115 -8.66 -15.36 -8.47
N GLN A 116 -9.48 -14.34 -8.71
CA GLN A 116 -10.40 -14.29 -9.86
C GLN A 116 -9.71 -13.88 -11.17
N GLU A 117 -8.44 -13.45 -11.11
CA GLU A 117 -7.69 -13.12 -12.32
C GLU A 117 -7.38 -14.35 -13.15
N SER A 118 -7.20 -14.13 -14.46
CA SER A 118 -6.77 -15.19 -15.37
C SER A 118 -5.44 -15.81 -14.92
N GLU A 119 -5.28 -17.12 -15.18
CA GLU A 119 -4.02 -17.81 -14.89
C GLU A 119 -2.83 -17.19 -15.62
N SER A 120 -3.03 -16.66 -16.83
CA SER A 120 -1.99 -15.92 -17.56
C SER A 120 -1.56 -14.64 -16.85
N ALA A 121 -2.50 -13.91 -16.24
CA ALA A 121 -2.18 -12.72 -15.46
C ALA A 121 -1.40 -13.09 -14.19
N LYS A 122 -1.85 -14.12 -13.46
CA LYS A 122 -1.13 -14.62 -12.28
C LYS A 122 0.29 -15.07 -12.62
N GLN A 123 0.47 -15.80 -13.72
CA GLN A 123 1.79 -16.24 -14.19
C GLN A 123 2.70 -15.07 -14.56
N ARG A 124 2.16 -14.01 -15.17
CA ARG A 124 2.95 -12.82 -15.55
C ARG A 124 3.56 -12.13 -14.33
N TYR A 125 2.79 -11.97 -13.26
CA TYR A 125 3.25 -11.38 -12.00
C TYR A 125 4.07 -12.34 -11.11
N GLY A 126 3.97 -13.65 -11.37
CA GLY A 126 4.63 -14.71 -10.61
C GLY A 126 3.81 -15.16 -9.39
N ASP A 127 3.96 -16.44 -9.03
CA ASP A 127 3.29 -17.03 -7.86
C ASP A 127 4.04 -16.72 -6.56
N THR A 128 4.12 -15.44 -6.22
CA THR A 128 4.74 -14.95 -4.99
C THR A 128 3.77 -14.01 -4.26
N ALA A 129 3.98 -13.80 -2.96
CA ALA A 129 3.19 -12.83 -2.20
C ALA A 129 3.33 -11.42 -2.78
N PHE A 130 4.53 -11.03 -3.19
CA PHE A 130 4.75 -9.73 -3.82
C PHE A 130 4.09 -9.63 -5.19
N GLY A 131 4.21 -10.65 -6.04
CA GLY A 131 3.55 -10.72 -7.34
C GLY A 131 2.03 -10.56 -7.23
N ARG A 132 1.40 -11.30 -6.30
CA ARG A 132 -0.04 -11.14 -6.01
C ARG A 132 -0.36 -9.76 -5.43
N GLY A 133 0.52 -9.19 -4.62
CA GLY A 133 0.39 -7.82 -4.10
C GLY A 133 0.40 -6.75 -5.20
N CYS A 134 1.34 -6.83 -6.15
CA CYS A 134 1.38 -5.96 -7.32
C CYS A 134 0.16 -6.16 -8.22
N LEU A 135 -0.30 -7.40 -8.40
CA LEU A 135 -1.52 -7.70 -9.16
C LEU A 135 -2.77 -7.06 -8.50
N MET A 136 -2.83 -7.07 -7.17
CA MET A 136 -3.85 -6.38 -6.38
C MET A 136 -3.74 -4.87 -6.53
N ALA A 137 -2.53 -4.31 -6.43
CA ALA A 137 -2.29 -2.88 -6.59
C ALA A 137 -2.82 -2.37 -7.94
N ARG A 138 -2.59 -3.11 -9.02
CA ARG A 138 -3.14 -2.79 -10.34
C ARG A 138 -4.68 -2.74 -10.34
N ARG A 139 -5.37 -3.66 -9.65
CA ARG A 139 -6.84 -3.62 -9.49
C ARG A 139 -7.28 -2.41 -8.65
N LEU A 140 -6.55 -2.09 -7.58
CA LEU A 140 -6.86 -0.95 -6.70
C LEU A 140 -6.65 0.40 -7.40
N VAL A 141 -5.64 0.51 -8.27
CA VAL A 141 -5.46 1.67 -9.15
C VAL A 141 -6.66 1.87 -10.08
N GLU A 142 -7.21 0.78 -10.65
CA GLU A 142 -8.39 0.86 -11.50
C GLU A 142 -9.64 1.33 -10.75
N VAL A 143 -9.77 0.98 -9.48
CA VAL A 143 -10.83 1.45 -8.58
C VAL A 143 -10.60 2.90 -8.12
N GLY A 144 -9.37 3.41 -8.22
CA GLY A 144 -9.03 4.79 -7.89
C GLY A 144 -8.58 5.00 -6.45
N VAL A 145 -8.02 3.96 -5.81
CA VAL A 145 -7.38 4.09 -4.49
C VAL A 145 -6.20 5.07 -4.58
N PRO A 146 -6.17 6.15 -3.77
CA PRO A 146 -5.12 7.15 -3.77
C PRO A 146 -3.71 6.65 -3.51
N PHE A 147 -3.53 5.74 -2.54
CA PHE A 147 -2.22 5.22 -2.19
C PHE A 147 -2.28 3.72 -1.91
N ILE A 148 -1.42 2.97 -2.60
CA ILE A 148 -1.24 1.54 -2.38
C ILE A 148 0.23 1.30 -2.06
N GLU A 149 0.47 0.68 -0.91
CA GLU A 149 1.78 0.17 -0.53
C GLU A 149 1.79 -1.35 -0.72
N VAL A 150 2.86 -1.88 -1.31
CA VAL A 150 3.07 -3.32 -1.48
C VAL A 150 4.42 -3.68 -0.88
N ASP A 151 4.43 -4.48 0.17
CA ASP A 151 5.65 -4.90 0.83
C ASP A 151 6.34 -6.05 0.09
N LEU A 152 7.65 -5.90 -0.10
CA LEU A 152 8.57 -6.97 -0.43
C LEU A 152 9.64 -7.00 0.65
N GLY A 153 9.39 -7.69 1.76
CA GLY A 153 10.38 -7.86 2.81
C GLY A 153 11.64 -8.63 2.39
N GLY A 154 12.60 -8.72 3.32
CA GLY A 154 13.78 -9.57 3.18
C GLY A 154 15.05 -8.87 2.67
N TRP A 155 15.08 -7.53 2.60
CA TRP A 155 16.23 -6.77 2.09
C TRP A 155 17.37 -6.55 3.11
N ASP A 156 17.13 -6.78 4.41
CA ASP A 156 18.08 -6.62 5.53
C ASP A 156 19.15 -7.73 5.60
N ASN A 157 19.94 -7.88 4.53
CA ASN A 157 20.86 -9.00 4.37
C ASN A 157 22.27 -8.72 4.91
N HIS A 158 22.49 -9.10 6.17
CA HIS A 158 23.80 -9.02 6.84
C HIS A 158 24.70 -10.25 6.61
N ASN A 159 24.23 -11.25 5.86
CA ASN A 159 24.96 -12.48 5.54
C ASN A 159 24.54 -12.98 4.15
N GLY A 160 25.49 -13.49 3.35
CA GLY A 160 25.20 -14.26 2.14
C GLY A 160 24.37 -13.52 1.09
N ILE A 161 24.47 -12.18 1.02
CA ILE A 161 23.53 -11.31 0.28
C ILE A 161 23.38 -11.71 -1.19
N HIS A 162 24.47 -12.11 -1.85
CA HIS A 162 24.45 -12.44 -3.27
C HIS A 162 23.50 -13.61 -3.58
N ASN A 163 23.47 -14.63 -2.72
CA ASN A 163 22.58 -15.77 -2.91
C ASN A 163 21.12 -15.36 -2.68
N THR A 164 20.83 -14.68 -1.57
CA THR A 164 19.46 -14.21 -1.27
C THR A 164 18.90 -13.31 -2.36
N LEU A 165 19.71 -12.38 -2.87
CA LEU A 165 19.30 -11.46 -3.94
C LEU A 165 19.10 -12.19 -5.27
N SER A 166 20.10 -12.94 -5.74
CA SER A 166 20.06 -13.53 -7.09
C SER A 166 19.03 -14.65 -7.25
N THR A 167 18.75 -15.40 -6.19
CA THR A 167 17.85 -16.57 -6.27
C THR A 167 16.43 -16.30 -5.80
N GLY A 168 16.20 -15.22 -5.05
CA GLY A 168 14.91 -14.92 -4.43
C GLY A 168 14.41 -13.52 -4.76
N LEU A 169 15.04 -12.49 -4.19
CA LEU A 169 14.48 -11.14 -4.19
C LEU A 169 14.51 -10.47 -5.56
N LEU A 170 15.64 -10.52 -6.28
CA LEU A 170 15.77 -9.84 -7.57
C LEU A 170 14.86 -10.45 -8.64
N PRO A 171 14.77 -11.79 -8.81
CA PRO A 171 13.80 -12.37 -9.75
C PRO A 171 12.34 -12.02 -9.42
N THR A 172 11.99 -12.04 -8.12
CA THR A 172 10.63 -11.71 -7.67
C THR A 172 10.29 -10.25 -7.93
N LEU A 173 11.22 -9.34 -7.63
CA LEU A 173 11.06 -7.91 -7.88
C LEU A 173 10.93 -7.64 -9.37
N ASP A 174 11.87 -8.12 -10.19
CA ASP A 174 11.93 -7.87 -11.63
C ASP A 174 10.66 -8.32 -12.35
N GLN A 175 10.19 -9.54 -12.06
CA GLN A 175 8.98 -10.10 -12.66
C GLN A 175 7.72 -9.30 -12.29
N ALA A 176 7.51 -9.01 -11.00
CA ALA A 176 6.29 -8.33 -10.55
C ALA A 176 6.29 -6.84 -10.92
N MET A 177 7.45 -6.17 -10.82
CA MET A 177 7.62 -4.76 -11.20
C MET A 177 7.37 -4.56 -12.69
N SER A 178 7.98 -5.36 -13.56
CA SER A 178 7.79 -5.27 -15.01
C SER A 178 6.32 -5.52 -15.39
N ALA A 179 5.71 -6.57 -14.84
CA ALA A 179 4.31 -6.89 -15.07
C ALA A 179 3.36 -5.76 -14.68
N LEU A 180 3.57 -5.14 -13.50
CA LEU A 180 2.75 -4.03 -13.03
C LEU A 180 2.85 -2.80 -13.94
N VAL A 181 4.08 -2.40 -14.29
CA VAL A 181 4.31 -1.23 -15.15
C VAL A 181 3.67 -1.44 -16.53
N GLU A 182 3.90 -2.59 -17.15
CA GLU A 182 3.34 -2.91 -18.46
C GLU A 182 1.82 -3.01 -18.44
N ASP A 183 1.22 -3.60 -17.41
CA ASP A 183 -0.25 -3.67 -17.27
C ASP A 183 -0.86 -2.27 -17.10
N LEU A 184 -0.25 -1.42 -16.26
CA LEU A 184 -0.73 -0.05 -16.06
C LEU A 184 -0.63 0.77 -17.35
N GLU A 185 0.43 0.57 -18.15
CA GLU A 185 0.56 1.18 -19.47
C GLU A 185 -0.52 0.69 -20.44
N GLN A 186 -0.66 -0.64 -20.58
CA GLN A 186 -1.66 -1.28 -21.45
C GLN A 186 -3.10 -0.85 -21.12
N ARG A 187 -3.36 -0.55 -19.84
CA ARG A 187 -4.66 -0.09 -19.32
C ARG A 187 -4.80 1.43 -19.30
N GLN A 188 -3.82 2.17 -19.82
CA GLN A 188 -3.79 3.64 -19.85
C GLN A 188 -3.91 4.28 -18.45
N ARG A 189 -3.42 3.57 -17.42
CA ARG A 189 -3.39 4.03 -16.03
C ARG A 189 -2.03 4.58 -15.62
N LEU A 190 -0.94 4.16 -16.28
CA LEU A 190 0.42 4.57 -15.92
C LEU A 190 0.62 6.10 -15.98
N LYS A 191 -0.03 6.78 -16.94
CA LYS A 191 0.03 8.25 -17.06
C LYS A 191 -0.57 9.00 -15.85
N ASP A 192 -1.48 8.36 -15.12
CA ASP A 192 -2.18 8.93 -13.96
C ASP A 192 -1.72 8.29 -12.63
N THR A 193 -0.69 7.44 -12.68
CA THR A 193 -0.20 6.67 -11.53
C THR A 193 1.30 6.87 -11.38
N VAL A 194 1.73 7.43 -10.25
CA VAL A 194 3.16 7.47 -9.88
C VAL A 194 3.51 6.16 -9.19
N ILE A 195 4.61 5.54 -9.61
CA ILE A 195 5.18 4.35 -9.00
C ILE A 195 6.49 4.73 -8.35
N ILE A 196 6.63 4.39 -7.07
CA ILE A 196 7.84 4.61 -6.27
C ILE A 196 8.34 3.25 -5.80
N TRP A 197 9.58 2.92 -6.14
CA TRP A 197 10.29 1.75 -5.60
C TRP A 197 11.40 2.24 -4.67
N MET A 198 11.20 2.06 -3.38
CA MET A 198 12.10 2.52 -2.32
C MET A 198 12.19 1.49 -1.20
N GLY A 199 13.30 1.54 -0.46
CA GLY A 199 13.44 0.90 0.86
C GLY A 199 13.59 1.95 1.95
N GLU A 200 13.86 1.52 3.19
CA GLU A 200 13.98 2.43 4.34
C GLU A 200 15.28 3.26 4.36
N PHE A 201 16.40 2.64 4.00
CA PHE A 201 17.73 3.26 3.94
C PHE A 201 18.71 2.41 3.13
N GLY A 202 19.89 2.97 2.85
CA GLY A 202 20.93 2.32 2.05
C GLY A 202 21.69 1.22 2.79
N ARG A 203 22.53 0.49 2.04
CA ARG A 203 23.40 -0.56 2.56
C ARG A 203 24.85 -0.23 2.28
N THR A 204 25.77 -0.65 3.15
CA THR A 204 27.19 -0.32 3.01
C THR A 204 27.70 -0.67 1.61
N PRO A 205 28.53 0.19 0.98
CA PRO A 205 29.15 -0.14 -0.31
C PRO A 205 30.21 -1.25 -0.17
N ILE A 206 30.56 -1.63 1.06
CA ILE A 206 31.54 -2.66 1.40
C ILE A 206 30.80 -3.93 1.85
N ILE A 207 31.27 -5.08 1.37
CA ILE A 207 30.81 -6.40 1.82
C ILE A 207 31.47 -6.75 3.16
N ASN A 208 30.66 -7.13 4.15
CA ASN A 208 31.14 -7.51 5.48
C ASN A 208 31.73 -8.94 5.49
N ALA A 209 32.30 -9.36 6.63
CA ALA A 209 32.95 -10.67 6.78
C ALA A 209 32.01 -11.87 6.54
N ASN A 210 30.69 -11.67 6.62
CA ASN A 210 29.67 -12.70 6.41
C ASN A 210 29.11 -12.67 4.98
N ALA A 211 29.78 -11.99 4.05
CA ALA A 211 29.29 -11.78 2.69
C ALA A 211 27.92 -11.05 2.64
N GLY A 212 27.64 -10.17 3.61
CA GLY A 212 26.46 -9.29 3.65
C GLY A 212 26.82 -7.80 3.52
N ARG A 213 25.85 -6.92 3.79
CA ARG A 213 26.04 -5.47 3.88
C ARG A 213 25.34 -4.91 5.12
N ASP A 214 25.92 -3.89 5.73
CA ASP A 214 25.41 -3.30 6.98
C ASP A 214 24.57 -2.04 6.70
N HIS A 215 23.93 -1.49 7.74
CA HIS A 215 23.04 -0.32 7.63
C HIS A 215 23.81 0.92 7.18
N TRP A 216 23.26 1.68 6.23
CA TRP A 216 23.91 2.85 5.66
C TRP A 216 22.91 3.96 5.28
N ALA A 217 22.43 4.68 6.30
CA ALA A 217 21.47 5.78 6.13
C ALA A 217 22.05 7.07 5.51
N ARG A 218 23.31 7.07 5.05
CA ARG A 218 23.97 8.27 4.49
C ARG A 218 23.54 8.58 3.06
N CYS A 219 23.20 7.56 2.29
CA CYS A 219 22.76 7.69 0.91
C CYS A 219 22.08 6.38 0.47
N TRP A 220 21.02 6.51 -0.33
CA TRP A 220 20.36 5.42 -1.03
C TRP A 220 19.77 5.93 -2.35
N SER A 221 19.12 5.05 -3.09
CA SER A 221 18.51 5.37 -4.38
C SER A 221 17.05 4.97 -4.35
N VAL A 222 16.23 5.72 -5.09
CA VAL A 222 14.80 5.47 -5.27
C VAL A 222 14.53 5.46 -6.77
N VAL A 223 13.64 4.58 -7.23
CA VAL A 223 13.13 4.61 -8.59
C VAL A 223 11.74 5.23 -8.58
N VAL A 224 11.54 6.28 -9.38
CA VAL A 224 10.25 6.95 -9.54
C VAL A 224 9.88 6.98 -11.03
N GLY A 225 8.62 6.68 -11.36
CA GLY A 225 8.12 6.76 -12.73
C GLY A 225 6.59 6.79 -12.80
N GLY A 226 6.05 6.87 -14.02
CA GLY A 226 4.62 7.07 -14.25
C GLY A 226 4.18 8.51 -13.99
N GLY A 227 2.87 8.77 -13.89
CA GLY A 227 2.32 10.09 -13.55
C GLY A 227 2.68 11.21 -14.52
N ASP A 228 2.94 10.88 -15.79
CA ASP A 228 3.45 11.80 -16.84
C ASP A 228 4.81 12.45 -16.49
N LEU A 229 5.54 11.87 -15.53
CA LEU A 229 6.88 12.31 -15.18
C LEU A 229 7.86 12.05 -16.33
N LYS A 230 8.81 12.97 -16.50
CA LYS A 230 9.88 12.81 -17.49
C LYS A 230 10.84 11.68 -17.07
N GLY A 231 10.68 10.51 -17.70
CA GLY A 231 11.55 9.36 -17.49
C GLY A 231 12.96 9.50 -18.10
N GLY A 232 13.80 8.49 -17.86
CA GLY A 232 15.15 8.40 -18.41
C GLY A 232 16.18 9.34 -17.76
N LEU A 233 15.89 9.81 -16.54
CA LEU A 233 16.75 10.72 -15.79
C LEU A 233 17.41 9.98 -14.61
N ALA A 234 18.65 10.36 -14.32
CA ALA A 234 19.30 10.07 -13.05
C ALA A 234 19.48 11.42 -12.33
N VAL A 235 18.88 11.54 -11.15
CA VAL A 235 18.94 12.74 -10.31
C VAL A 235 19.76 12.41 -9.07
N GLY A 236 20.71 13.28 -8.73
CA GLY A 236 21.65 13.05 -7.64
C GLY A 236 22.85 12.16 -8.03
N SER A 237 23.84 12.12 -7.14
CA SER A 237 25.08 11.38 -7.32
C SER A 237 25.76 11.17 -5.97
N THR A 238 26.50 10.06 -5.86
CA THR A 238 27.39 9.80 -4.74
C THR A 238 28.85 10.00 -5.14
N ASP A 239 29.77 9.92 -4.16
CA ASP A 239 31.19 9.76 -4.45
C ASP A 239 31.47 8.45 -5.20
N SER A 240 32.69 8.30 -5.74
CA SER A 240 33.09 7.10 -6.50
C SER A 240 33.06 5.81 -5.69
N GLU A 241 32.98 5.89 -4.36
CA GLU A 241 32.89 4.74 -3.46
C GLU A 241 31.44 4.46 -3.01
N GLY A 242 30.47 5.27 -3.43
CA GLY A 242 29.07 5.16 -3.02
C GLY A 242 28.83 5.45 -1.54
N ARG A 243 29.67 6.26 -0.88
CA ARG A 243 29.62 6.47 0.58
C ARG A 243 28.83 7.71 1.00
N GLN A 244 28.86 8.76 0.19
CA GLN A 244 28.23 10.05 0.50
C GLN A 244 27.63 10.69 -0.74
N VAL A 245 26.54 11.45 -0.56
CA VAL A 245 25.96 12.29 -1.62
C VAL A 245 26.91 13.44 -1.93
N THR A 246 27.18 13.69 -3.21
CA THR A 246 28.13 14.72 -3.68
C THR A 246 27.46 15.85 -4.47
N SER A 247 26.25 15.63 -4.95
CA SER A 247 25.40 16.65 -5.58
C SER A 247 24.38 17.21 -4.57
N GLU A 248 23.36 17.92 -5.06
CA GLU A 248 22.25 18.40 -4.24
C GLU A 248 21.59 17.22 -3.50
N PRO A 249 21.55 17.25 -2.15
CA PRO A 249 20.92 16.20 -1.39
C PRO A 249 19.41 16.38 -1.38
N TYR A 250 18.69 15.28 -1.59
CA TYR A 250 17.25 15.16 -1.40
C TYR A 250 17.01 14.21 -0.25
N SER A 251 16.20 14.62 0.74
CA SER A 251 15.77 13.75 1.82
C SER A 251 14.53 12.94 1.42
N ALA A 252 14.08 12.06 2.31
CA ALA A 252 12.84 11.33 2.04
C ALA A 252 11.67 12.32 1.87
N GLU A 253 11.61 13.36 2.70
CA GLU A 253 10.54 14.36 2.67
C GLU A 253 10.47 15.20 1.39
N ASP A 254 11.53 15.20 0.57
CA ASP A 254 11.57 15.86 -0.75
C ASP A 254 10.95 15.02 -1.88
N LEU A 255 10.74 13.72 -1.64
CA LEU A 255 10.15 12.76 -2.58
C LEU A 255 8.62 12.88 -2.63
#